data_AF-D1ADH2-F1
#
_entry.id   AF-D1ADH2-F1
#
_cell.length_a   1.000
_cell.length_b   1.000
_cell.length_c   1.000
_cell.angle_alpha   90.00
_cell.angle_beta   90.00
_cell.angle_gamma   90.00
#
_symmetry.space_group_name_H-M   'P 1'
#
loop_
_entity.id
_entity.type
_entity.pdbx_description
1 polymer ?
#
loop_
_entity_poly.entity_id
_entity_poly.type
_entity_poly.pdbx_seq_one_letter_code
_entity_poly.pdbx_strand_id
1 'polypeptide(L)'
;MKTFATSITVGVLGLSVWTAPLANADGSSVTGPQGQTLTVSKAAGLSPDGEKITVTGRGYDPNKGIYVAFCKDNGPDKAPSPCGGGADTSGSTGGSVWVSSNPPPYGKSLVVPYGPGGSFEVTINVSPKISDEVDCTKTKCVVATRADHTRSGDRTQDVRIPIAFDEGGLPVPLIAGGAAAVAVIAVAGGALLIRRRSRAAAAAPADGGAGGDR
;
A
#
# COMPACT_ATOMS: atom_id res chain seq x y z
N MET A 1 59.29 -26.00 -42.59
CA MET A 1 58.64 -24.67 -42.73
C MET A 1 57.47 -24.65 -41.75
N LYS A 2 57.43 -23.66 -40.85
CA LYS A 2 56.48 -23.58 -39.72
C LYS A 2 55.16 -22.99 -40.21
N THR A 3 54.04 -23.68 -40.02
CA THR A 3 52.69 -23.14 -40.25
C THR A 3 52.02 -22.83 -38.92
N PHE A 4 51.64 -21.56 -38.76
CA PHE A 4 51.02 -20.99 -37.57
C PHE A 4 49.51 -21.27 -37.57
N ALA A 5 48.98 -21.59 -36.38
CA ALA A 5 47.55 -21.63 -36.08
C ALA A 5 47.01 -20.20 -35.91
N THR A 6 45.77 -19.94 -36.34
CA THR A 6 45.07 -18.68 -36.07
C THR A 6 43.67 -19.00 -35.55
N SER A 7 43.48 -18.85 -34.25
CA SER A 7 42.19 -18.90 -33.57
C SER A 7 41.52 -17.53 -33.67
N ILE A 8 40.30 -17.48 -34.22
CA ILE A 8 39.46 -16.27 -34.23
C ILE A 8 38.58 -16.31 -32.99
N THR A 9 38.85 -15.42 -32.04
CA THR A 9 37.99 -15.17 -30.87
C THR A 9 36.96 -14.12 -31.26
N VAL A 10 35.68 -14.50 -31.40
CA VAL A 10 34.58 -13.55 -31.55
C VAL A 10 34.19 -13.03 -30.16
N GLY A 11 34.54 -11.77 -29.87
CA GLY A 11 34.10 -11.08 -28.66
C GLY A 11 32.63 -10.67 -28.79
N VAL A 12 31.77 -11.25 -27.94
CA VAL A 12 30.38 -10.80 -27.78
C VAL A 12 30.39 -9.57 -26.89
N LEU A 13 30.18 -8.40 -27.49
CA LEU A 13 29.88 -7.16 -26.77
C LEU A 13 28.50 -7.31 -26.11
N GLY A 14 28.48 -7.47 -24.79
CA GLY A 14 27.26 -7.49 -24.00
C GLY A 14 26.61 -6.11 -24.00
N LEU A 15 25.46 -5.98 -24.68
CA LEU A 15 24.57 -4.83 -24.50
C LEU A 15 23.90 -4.95 -23.12
N SER A 16 24.29 -4.09 -22.20
CA SER A 16 23.59 -3.88 -20.94
C SER A 16 22.31 -3.10 -21.18
N VAL A 17 21.19 -3.81 -21.30
CA VAL A 17 19.85 -3.21 -21.30
C VAL A 17 19.46 -2.96 -19.84
N TRP A 18 19.68 -1.74 -19.36
CA TRP A 18 19.13 -1.27 -18.09
C TRP A 18 17.63 -1.04 -18.28
N THR A 19 16.80 -1.99 -17.88
CA THR A 19 15.37 -1.73 -17.67
C THR A 19 15.19 -1.21 -16.25
N ALA A 20 15.17 0.12 -16.10
CA ALA A 20 14.66 0.72 -14.87
C ALA A 20 13.15 0.45 -14.82
N PRO A 21 12.60 -0.13 -13.73
CA PRO A 21 11.16 -0.15 -13.57
C PRO A 21 10.68 1.28 -13.33
N LEU A 22 9.79 1.76 -14.20
CA LEU A 22 8.98 2.94 -13.93
C LEU A 22 8.01 2.57 -12.81
N ALA A 23 8.36 2.85 -11.57
CA ALA A 23 7.36 2.98 -10.52
C ALA A 23 6.58 4.26 -10.82
N ASN A 24 5.55 4.13 -11.66
CA ASN A 24 4.65 5.23 -11.94
C ASN A 24 3.85 5.51 -10.67
N ALA A 25 4.32 6.49 -9.89
CA ALA A 25 3.57 7.16 -8.84
C ALA A 25 2.45 7.99 -9.48
N ASP A 26 1.51 7.32 -10.14
CA ASP A 26 0.47 8.00 -10.91
C ASP A 26 -0.59 8.56 -9.97
N GLY A 27 -0.97 9.81 -10.26
CA GLY A 27 -2.18 10.40 -9.70
C GLY A 27 -3.41 9.59 -10.09
N SER A 28 -4.41 9.57 -9.23
CA SER A 28 -5.67 8.85 -9.47
C SER A 28 -6.84 9.81 -9.42
N SER A 29 -7.87 9.56 -10.22
CA SER A 29 -9.10 10.36 -10.26
C SER A 29 -10.34 9.48 -10.23
N VAL A 30 -11.34 9.87 -9.44
CA VAL A 30 -12.61 9.16 -9.27
C VAL A 30 -13.77 10.15 -9.38
N THR A 31 -14.87 9.71 -10.00
CA THR A 31 -16.14 10.45 -10.05
C THR A 31 -17.05 9.98 -8.92
N GLY A 32 -17.60 10.95 -8.19
CA GLY A 32 -18.51 10.77 -7.08
C GLY A 32 -19.98 10.64 -7.48
N PRO A 33 -20.85 10.39 -6.49
CA PRO A 33 -22.27 10.09 -6.72
C PRO A 33 -23.10 11.24 -7.33
N GLN A 34 -22.62 12.48 -7.29
CA GLN A 34 -23.28 13.66 -7.89
C GLN A 34 -22.49 14.21 -9.09
N GLY A 35 -21.55 13.43 -9.65
CA GLY A 35 -20.72 13.85 -10.79
C GLY A 35 -19.50 14.69 -10.42
N GLN A 36 -19.28 14.96 -9.13
CA GLN A 36 -18.06 15.60 -8.64
C GLN A 36 -16.83 14.73 -8.92
N THR A 37 -15.67 15.32 -9.19
CA THR A 37 -14.42 14.58 -9.36
C THR A 37 -13.48 14.85 -8.20
N LEU A 38 -12.81 13.79 -7.73
CA LEU A 38 -11.72 13.86 -6.78
C LEU A 38 -10.46 13.34 -7.47
N THR A 39 -9.35 14.02 -7.28
CA THR A 39 -8.04 13.63 -7.82
C THR A 39 -6.99 13.73 -6.72
N VAL A 40 -6.10 12.75 -6.65
CA VAL A 40 -4.91 12.77 -5.78
C VAL A 40 -3.66 12.80 -6.64
N SER A 41 -2.61 13.47 -6.17
CA SER A 41 -1.30 13.49 -6.85
C SER A 41 -0.63 12.12 -6.87
N LYS A 42 -0.98 11.23 -5.94
CA LYS A 42 -0.46 9.87 -5.85
C LYS A 42 -1.43 9.00 -5.05
N ALA A 43 -1.71 7.79 -5.54
CA ALA A 43 -2.58 6.83 -4.86
C ALA A 43 -1.86 5.54 -4.45
N ALA A 44 -0.74 5.19 -5.08
CA ALA A 44 0.00 3.97 -4.78
C ALA A 44 1.51 4.25 -4.65
N GLY A 45 2.21 3.32 -4.02
CA GLY A 45 3.64 3.46 -3.70
C GLY A 45 3.94 4.63 -2.77
N LEU A 46 3.02 4.90 -1.84
CA LEU A 46 3.19 5.96 -0.85
C LEU A 46 4.32 5.61 0.12
N SER A 47 5.10 6.61 0.52
CA SER A 47 6.23 6.43 1.42
C SER A 47 5.84 5.75 2.74
N PRO A 48 6.56 4.70 3.18
CA PRO A 48 6.32 4.06 4.49
C PRO A 48 6.62 4.99 5.67
N ASP A 49 7.34 6.09 5.46
CA ASP A 49 7.58 7.13 6.48
C ASP A 49 6.47 8.19 6.52
N GLY A 50 5.45 8.04 5.68
CA GLY A 50 4.43 9.04 5.43
C GLY A 50 4.78 9.99 4.27
N GLU A 51 3.76 10.57 3.67
CA GLU A 51 3.87 11.38 2.47
C GLU A 51 2.84 12.50 2.48
N LYS A 52 3.23 13.68 1.96
CA LYS A 52 2.32 14.79 1.76
C LYS A 52 1.78 14.73 0.32
N ILE A 53 0.47 14.64 0.15
CA ILE A 53 -0.17 14.52 -1.17
C ILE A 53 -1.14 15.65 -1.43
N THR A 54 -1.20 16.09 -2.68
CA THR A 54 -2.17 17.10 -3.14
C THR A 54 -3.47 16.42 -3.53
N VAL A 55 -4.58 17.02 -3.10
CA VAL A 55 -5.93 16.56 -3.39
C VAL A 55 -6.71 17.70 -4.04
N THR A 56 -7.21 17.45 -5.24
CA THR A 56 -8.00 18.41 -6.02
C THR A 56 -9.41 17.88 -6.20
N GLY A 57 -10.41 18.74 -5.99
CA GLY A 57 -11.81 18.41 -6.22
C GLY A 57 -12.48 19.41 -7.16
N ARG A 58 -13.49 18.94 -7.92
CA ARG A 58 -14.34 19.78 -8.78
C ARG A 58 -15.79 19.30 -8.74
N GLY A 59 -16.74 20.21 -8.92
CA GLY A 59 -18.16 19.89 -9.02
C GLY A 59 -18.83 19.54 -7.68
N TYR A 60 -18.23 19.91 -6.55
CA TYR A 60 -18.86 19.79 -5.23
C TYR A 60 -19.97 20.83 -5.06
N ASP A 61 -20.93 20.57 -4.18
CA ASP A 61 -21.94 21.53 -3.73
C ASP A 61 -21.33 22.47 -2.68
N PRO A 62 -21.06 23.75 -3.01
CA PRO A 62 -20.43 24.69 -2.09
C PRO A 62 -21.32 25.11 -0.91
N ASN A 63 -22.61 24.75 -0.91
CA ASN A 63 -23.51 24.95 0.23
C ASN A 63 -23.29 23.93 1.35
N LYS A 64 -22.48 22.90 1.09
CA LYS A 64 -22.20 21.80 2.00
C LYS A 64 -20.69 21.71 2.24
N GLY A 65 -20.27 21.97 3.48
CA GLY A 65 -18.87 21.78 3.86
C GLY A 65 -18.49 20.30 3.90
N ILE A 66 -17.22 20.02 3.62
CA ILE A 66 -16.63 18.68 3.58
C ILE A 66 -15.31 18.65 4.34
N TYR A 67 -14.93 17.47 4.82
CA TYR A 67 -13.55 17.14 5.10
C TYR A 67 -12.94 16.44 3.89
N VAL A 68 -11.75 16.89 3.48
CA VAL A 68 -10.82 16.13 2.64
C VAL A 68 -9.85 15.44 3.57
N ALA A 69 -9.88 14.11 3.65
CA ALA A 69 -9.19 13.38 4.72
C ALA A 69 -8.68 12.01 4.27
N PHE A 70 -7.63 11.54 4.94
CA PHE A 70 -7.16 10.16 4.85
C PHE A 70 -7.80 9.31 5.94
N CYS A 71 -8.50 8.25 5.55
CA CYS A 71 -9.36 7.48 6.45
C CYS A 71 -9.32 5.98 6.18
N LYS A 72 -9.69 5.19 7.18
CA LYS A 72 -10.11 3.81 6.97
C LYS A 72 -11.36 3.76 6.10
N ASP A 73 -11.38 2.84 5.15
CA ASP A 73 -12.56 2.55 4.35
C ASP A 73 -13.49 1.57 5.07
N ASN A 74 -14.68 2.04 5.45
CA ASN A 74 -15.72 1.22 6.08
C ASN A 74 -16.71 0.62 5.07
N GLY A 75 -16.43 0.77 3.78
CA GLY A 75 -17.29 0.29 2.70
C GLY A 75 -18.34 1.30 2.24
N PRO A 76 -19.17 0.90 1.25
CA PRO A 76 -20.19 1.76 0.67
C PRO A 76 -21.21 2.21 1.70
N ASP A 77 -21.76 3.42 1.53
CA ASP A 77 -22.79 4.02 2.38
C ASP A 77 -22.43 4.18 3.88
N LYS A 78 -21.20 3.85 4.28
CA LYS A 78 -20.68 4.02 5.65
C LYS A 78 -19.62 5.10 5.66
N ALA A 79 -19.72 6.09 6.54
CA ALA A 79 -18.71 7.15 6.62
C ALA A 79 -17.28 6.57 6.74
N PRO A 80 -16.30 7.08 5.97
CA PRO A 80 -14.91 6.68 6.11
C PRO A 80 -14.39 7.23 7.45
N SER A 81 -13.88 6.34 8.31
CA SER A 81 -13.51 6.64 9.71
C SER A 81 -12.83 5.43 10.39
N PRO A 82 -11.89 5.61 11.33
CA PRO A 82 -11.29 6.88 11.73
C PRO A 82 -10.44 7.48 10.60
N CYS A 83 -10.15 8.77 10.71
CA CYS A 83 -9.29 9.49 9.79
C CYS A 83 -8.02 9.94 10.50
N GLY A 84 -6.88 9.98 9.79
CA GLY A 84 -5.55 10.31 10.33
C GLY A 84 -5.42 11.70 10.98
N GLY A 85 -6.42 12.57 10.79
CA GLY A 85 -6.53 13.87 11.45
C GLY A 85 -7.84 14.09 12.23
N GLY A 86 -8.67 13.05 12.37
CA GLY A 86 -10.00 13.19 12.96
C GLY A 86 -10.88 14.20 12.23
N ALA A 87 -11.77 14.88 12.97
CA ALA A 87 -12.36 16.13 12.51
C ALA A 87 -11.36 17.23 12.91
N ASP A 88 -10.49 17.67 11.99
CA ASP A 88 -9.47 18.67 12.31
C ASP A 88 -10.11 20.07 12.45
N THR A 89 -10.80 20.28 13.57
CA THR A 89 -11.44 21.55 13.94
C THR A 89 -10.45 22.52 14.58
N SER A 90 -9.15 22.20 14.59
CA SER A 90 -8.07 23.12 14.99
C SER A 90 -7.12 23.46 13.84
N GLY A 91 -7.22 22.75 12.71
CA GLY A 91 -6.32 22.87 11.55
C GLY A 91 -4.89 22.35 11.81
N SER A 92 -4.67 21.58 12.88
CA SER A 92 -3.33 21.28 13.40
C SER A 92 -2.85 19.87 13.11
N THR A 93 -3.73 18.96 12.69
CA THR A 93 -3.39 17.54 12.52
C THR A 93 -2.71 17.27 11.18
N GLY A 94 -3.02 18.07 10.15
CA GLY A 94 -2.51 17.92 8.79
C GLY A 94 -3.02 16.66 8.05
N GLY A 95 -3.73 15.75 8.72
CA GLY A 95 -4.33 14.54 8.12
C GLY A 95 -5.75 14.76 7.56
N SER A 96 -6.31 15.95 7.76
CA SER A 96 -7.54 16.37 7.10
C SER A 96 -7.60 17.89 6.93
N VAL A 97 -8.33 18.35 5.92
CA VAL A 97 -8.61 19.78 5.68
C VAL A 97 -10.12 19.98 5.59
N TRP A 98 -10.63 20.98 6.29
CA TRP A 98 -12.03 21.38 6.22
C TRP A 98 -12.23 22.39 5.08
N VAL A 99 -13.04 22.01 4.09
CA VAL A 99 -13.41 22.86 2.97
C VAL A 99 -14.87 23.31 3.12
N SER A 100 -15.12 24.61 3.21
CA SER A 100 -16.47 25.17 3.33
C SER A 100 -16.52 26.64 2.95
N SER A 101 -17.54 27.02 2.17
CA SER A 101 -17.85 28.43 1.90
C SER A 101 -18.88 29.01 2.88
N ASN A 102 -19.49 28.17 3.71
CA ASN A 102 -20.52 28.55 4.68
C ASN A 102 -20.24 27.92 6.06
N PRO A 103 -19.04 28.13 6.66
CA PRO A 103 -18.72 27.54 7.95
C PRO A 103 -19.53 28.22 9.08
N PRO A 104 -19.80 27.50 10.19
CA PRO A 104 -20.26 28.13 11.44
C PRO A 104 -19.22 29.15 11.95
N PRO A 105 -19.59 30.09 12.84
CA PRO A 105 -18.72 31.19 13.25
C PRO A 105 -17.31 30.81 13.71
N TYR A 106 -17.16 29.69 14.43
CA TYR A 106 -15.85 29.21 14.89
C TYR A 106 -14.95 28.68 13.76
N GLY A 107 -15.53 28.27 12.63
CA GLY A 107 -14.81 27.70 11.49
C GLY A 107 -14.24 28.74 10.53
N LYS A 108 -14.64 30.01 10.63
CA LYS A 108 -14.30 31.05 9.64
C LYS A 108 -12.80 31.24 9.39
N SER A 109 -11.96 31.02 10.39
CA SER A 109 -10.50 31.11 10.28
C SER A 109 -9.80 29.75 10.09
N LEU A 110 -10.56 28.67 10.01
CA LEU A 110 -10.05 27.29 9.98
C LEU A 110 -10.28 26.61 8.62
N VAL A 111 -11.29 27.05 7.88
CA VAL A 111 -11.67 26.42 6.62
C VAL A 111 -10.93 26.97 5.42
N VAL A 112 -10.77 26.13 4.42
CA VAL A 112 -10.49 26.55 3.04
C VAL A 112 -11.83 26.79 2.35
N PRO A 113 -12.12 27.99 1.80
CA PRO A 113 -13.33 28.20 1.03
C PRO A 113 -13.28 27.41 -0.28
N TYR A 114 -14.44 26.97 -0.79
CA TYR A 114 -14.48 26.44 -2.14
C TYR A 114 -14.16 27.55 -3.16
N GLY A 115 -13.46 27.17 -4.22
CA GLY A 115 -13.35 27.96 -5.44
C GLY A 115 -14.59 27.82 -6.34
N PRO A 116 -14.55 28.44 -7.54
CA PRO A 116 -15.64 28.45 -8.49
C PRO A 116 -16.18 27.04 -8.81
N GLY A 117 -17.51 26.89 -8.86
CA GLY A 117 -18.15 25.62 -9.20
C GLY A 117 -17.86 24.47 -8.21
N GLY A 118 -17.55 24.79 -6.95
CA GLY A 118 -17.24 23.78 -5.92
C GLY A 118 -15.87 23.15 -6.11
N SER A 119 -14.90 23.89 -6.64
CA SER A 119 -13.53 23.42 -6.75
C SER A 119 -12.76 23.56 -5.44
N PHE A 120 -11.76 22.73 -5.22
CA PHE A 120 -10.75 22.97 -4.18
C PHE A 120 -9.42 22.33 -4.57
N GLU A 121 -8.35 22.80 -3.96
CA GLU A 121 -7.04 22.16 -3.95
C GLU A 121 -6.47 22.30 -2.55
N VAL A 122 -6.11 21.17 -1.94
CA VAL A 122 -5.59 21.11 -0.58
C VAL A 122 -4.47 20.09 -0.51
N THR A 123 -3.67 20.11 0.55
CA THR A 123 -2.66 19.10 0.80
C THR A 123 -2.91 18.43 2.14
N ILE A 124 -2.81 17.11 2.18
CA ILE A 124 -2.93 16.31 3.40
C ILE A 124 -1.70 15.44 3.58
N ASN A 125 -1.38 15.13 4.84
CA ASN A 125 -0.39 14.13 5.19
C ASN A 125 -1.06 12.76 5.29
N VAL A 126 -0.46 11.76 4.65
CA VAL A 126 -0.86 10.35 4.76
C VAL A 126 0.27 9.55 5.39
N SER A 127 -0.08 8.58 6.22
CA SER A 127 0.86 7.70 6.92
C SER A 127 0.35 6.27 6.90
N PRO A 128 1.22 5.25 6.98
CA PRO A 128 0.76 3.86 6.98
C PRO A 128 -0.19 3.54 8.14
N LYS A 129 -0.08 4.26 9.26
CA LYS A 129 -0.97 4.11 10.43
C LYS A 129 -1.77 5.38 10.66
N ILE A 130 -3.08 5.19 10.89
CA ILE A 130 -4.01 6.24 11.33
C ILE A 130 -4.09 6.26 12.87
N SER A 131 -4.05 5.09 13.50
CA SER A 131 -3.99 4.89 14.95
C SER A 131 -3.29 3.57 15.25
N ASP A 132 -3.17 3.20 16.53
CA ASP A 132 -2.62 1.90 16.92
C ASP A 132 -3.48 0.72 16.42
N GLU A 133 -4.78 0.94 16.20
CA GLU A 133 -5.73 -0.06 15.72
C GLU A 133 -5.88 -0.06 14.19
N VAL A 134 -5.47 0.99 13.50
CA VAL A 134 -5.69 1.16 12.05
C VAL A 134 -4.36 1.31 11.32
N ASP A 135 -3.91 0.18 10.77
CA ASP A 135 -2.74 0.04 9.91
C ASP A 135 -3.18 -0.17 8.46
N CYS A 136 -3.01 0.85 7.63
CA CYS A 136 -3.39 0.91 6.22
C CYS A 136 -2.48 0.08 5.30
N THR A 137 -1.42 -0.55 5.83
CA THR A 137 -0.71 -1.63 5.12
C THR A 137 -1.46 -2.97 5.21
N LYS A 138 -2.37 -3.10 6.19
CA LYS A 138 -3.13 -4.34 6.47
C LYS A 138 -4.63 -4.19 6.29
N THR A 139 -5.13 -2.96 6.28
CA THR A 139 -6.55 -2.64 6.10
C THR A 139 -6.75 -1.67 4.95
N LYS A 140 -7.94 -1.68 4.35
CA LYS A 140 -8.25 -0.77 3.25
C LYS A 140 -8.41 0.66 3.79
N CYS A 141 -7.62 1.57 3.23
CA CYS A 141 -7.73 2.99 3.51
C CYS A 141 -7.88 3.79 2.21
N VAL A 142 -8.44 4.97 2.35
CA VAL A 142 -8.81 5.86 1.24
C VAL A 142 -8.42 7.29 1.56
N VAL A 143 -8.09 8.05 0.53
CA VAL A 143 -8.31 9.51 0.56
C VAL A 143 -9.76 9.74 0.18
N ALA A 144 -10.49 10.45 1.03
CA ALA A 144 -11.91 10.65 0.86
C ALA A 144 -12.32 12.09 1.10
N THR A 145 -13.39 12.47 0.41
CA THR A 145 -14.26 13.55 0.84
C THR A 145 -15.40 12.96 1.67
N ARG A 146 -15.82 13.69 2.70
CA ARG A 146 -17.02 13.38 3.48
C ARG A 146 -17.67 14.67 3.96
N ALA A 147 -18.99 14.70 4.10
CA ALA A 147 -19.65 15.85 4.72
C ALA A 147 -19.05 16.17 6.09
N ASP A 148 -18.95 17.47 6.38
CA ASP A 148 -18.40 17.93 7.66
C ASP A 148 -19.30 17.59 8.85
N HIS A 149 -18.82 17.92 10.05
CA HIS A 149 -19.49 17.56 11.30
C HIS A 149 -20.84 18.28 11.49
N THR A 150 -21.17 19.29 10.67
CA THR A 150 -22.49 19.94 10.70
C THR A 150 -23.57 19.10 9.97
N ARG A 151 -23.16 18.12 9.16
CA ARG A 151 -24.04 17.24 8.38
C ARG A 151 -23.49 15.81 8.30
N SER A 152 -23.08 15.23 9.42
CA SER A 152 -22.35 13.95 9.48
C SER A 152 -23.08 12.74 8.87
N GLY A 153 -24.40 12.82 8.66
CA GLY A 153 -25.16 11.79 7.94
C GLY A 153 -25.11 11.89 6.41
N ASP A 154 -24.78 13.05 5.83
CA ASP A 154 -24.89 13.32 4.39
C ASP A 154 -23.75 12.70 3.58
N ARG A 155 -24.07 11.67 2.78
CA ARG A 155 -23.10 10.96 1.93
C ARG A 155 -23.08 11.45 0.47
N THR A 156 -23.85 12.49 0.13
CA THR A 156 -23.97 12.98 -1.27
C THR A 156 -22.66 13.52 -1.83
N GLN A 157 -21.71 13.88 -0.97
CA GLN A 157 -20.39 14.38 -1.37
C GLN A 157 -19.25 13.40 -1.06
N ASP A 158 -19.56 12.14 -0.78
CA ASP A 158 -18.54 11.14 -0.50
C ASP A 158 -17.91 10.63 -1.79
N VAL A 159 -16.62 10.90 -1.94
CA VAL A 159 -15.78 10.32 -2.99
C VAL A 159 -14.60 9.65 -2.33
N ARG A 160 -14.17 8.50 -2.84
CA ARG A 160 -13.10 7.70 -2.26
C ARG A 160 -12.11 7.28 -3.32
N ILE A 161 -10.84 7.50 -3.03
CA ILE A 161 -9.72 6.98 -3.81
C ILE A 161 -8.96 6.03 -2.89
N PRO A 162 -8.96 4.71 -3.18
CA PRO A 162 -8.14 3.76 -2.47
C PRO A 162 -6.67 4.15 -2.54
N ILE A 163 -5.95 3.97 -1.43
CA ILE A 163 -4.50 4.22 -1.41
C ILE A 163 -3.69 3.02 -0.92
N ALA A 164 -2.43 2.96 -1.34
CA ALA A 164 -1.48 1.91 -0.96
C ALA A 164 -0.09 2.50 -0.67
N PHE A 165 0.52 2.00 0.41
CA PHE A 165 1.90 2.30 0.80
C PHE A 165 2.85 1.27 0.20
N ASP A 166 4.10 1.67 -0.05
CA ASP A 166 5.17 0.72 -0.34
C ASP A 166 5.46 -0.13 0.88
N GLU A 167 5.74 -1.42 0.66
CA GLU A 167 6.08 -2.39 1.71
C GLU A 167 7.44 -2.11 2.40
N GLY A 168 8.10 -0.98 2.10
CA GLY A 168 9.37 -0.59 2.70
C GLY A 168 10.53 -1.58 2.45
N GLY A 169 10.33 -2.57 1.59
CA GLY A 169 11.37 -3.50 1.19
C GLY A 169 12.41 -2.75 0.37
N LEU A 170 13.66 -2.74 0.84
CA LEU A 170 14.80 -2.56 -0.06
C LEU A 170 14.58 -3.47 -1.27
N PRO A 171 14.85 -3.06 -2.52
CA PRO A 171 14.81 -3.96 -3.64
C PRO A 171 15.79 -5.10 -3.35
N VAL A 172 15.29 -6.25 -2.92
CA VAL A 172 16.07 -7.48 -2.92
C VAL A 172 16.31 -7.72 -4.40
N PRO A 173 17.56 -7.67 -4.89
CA PRO A 173 17.80 -8.02 -6.28
C PRO A 173 17.30 -9.45 -6.44
N LEU A 174 16.20 -9.62 -7.20
CA LEU A 174 15.81 -10.90 -7.75
C LEU A 174 16.99 -11.30 -8.64
N ILE A 175 17.90 -12.10 -8.11
CA ILE A 175 18.89 -12.79 -8.90
C ILE A 175 18.09 -13.70 -9.82
N ALA A 176 17.82 -13.23 -11.03
CA ALA A 176 17.35 -14.05 -12.14
C ALA A 176 18.50 -14.99 -12.50
N GLY A 177 18.58 -16.10 -11.76
CA GLY A 177 19.53 -17.18 -11.93
C GLY A 177 18.95 -18.41 -11.24
N GLY A 178 18.70 -19.45 -12.02
CA GLY A 178 17.84 -20.56 -11.63
C GLY A 178 18.19 -21.26 -10.32
N ALA A 179 17.14 -21.77 -9.68
CA ALA A 179 17.14 -22.89 -8.74
C ALA A 179 18.25 -22.90 -7.67
N ALA A 180 18.01 -22.24 -6.55
CA ALA A 180 18.39 -22.76 -5.23
C ALA A 180 17.51 -22.14 -4.15
N ALA A 181 16.51 -22.89 -3.69
CA ALA A 181 15.85 -22.60 -2.42
C ALA A 181 16.89 -22.72 -1.31
N VAL A 182 17.36 -21.60 -0.77
CA VAL A 182 18.15 -21.62 0.48
C VAL A 182 17.16 -21.76 1.62
N ALA A 183 16.89 -23.01 2.00
CA ALA A 183 16.29 -23.33 3.29
C ALA A 183 17.26 -22.89 4.38
N VAL A 184 16.87 -21.90 5.19
CA VAL A 184 17.59 -21.52 6.40
C VAL A 184 17.38 -22.62 7.43
N ILE A 185 18.27 -23.61 7.46
CA ILE A 185 18.36 -24.56 8.58
C ILE A 185 19.26 -23.91 9.64
N ALA A 186 18.66 -23.43 10.72
CA ALA A 186 19.37 -23.13 11.94
C ALA A 186 19.86 -24.45 12.56
N VAL A 187 21.13 -24.80 12.34
CA VAL A 187 21.77 -25.93 13.06
C VAL A 187 22.39 -25.40 14.34
N ALA A 188 21.68 -25.60 15.45
CA ALA A 188 22.31 -25.63 16.76
C ALA A 188 22.99 -26.99 16.95
N GLY A 189 24.32 -26.96 17.06
CA GLY A 189 25.18 -27.90 17.80
C GLY A 189 24.93 -29.40 17.70
N GLY A 190 25.90 -30.13 17.12
CA GLY A 190 26.04 -31.56 17.37
C GLY A 190 26.91 -32.28 16.34
N ALA A 191 28.21 -32.39 16.60
CA ALA A 191 29.10 -33.26 15.85
C ALA A 191 28.69 -34.73 16.07
N LEU A 192 28.36 -35.45 15.00
CA LEU A 192 28.35 -36.91 15.01
C LEU A 192 28.87 -37.45 13.67
N LEU A 193 30.13 -37.89 13.68
CA LEU A 193 30.75 -38.65 12.61
C LEU A 193 30.09 -40.04 12.54
N ILE A 194 29.35 -40.33 11.47
CA ILE A 194 28.93 -41.71 11.19
C ILE A 194 29.43 -42.13 9.80
N ARG A 195 30.36 -43.07 9.85
CA ARG A 195 30.95 -43.84 8.75
C ARG A 195 29.88 -44.63 7.98
N ARG A 196 29.97 -44.56 6.65
CA ARG A 196 29.35 -45.47 5.66
C ARG A 196 29.48 -46.95 6.05
N ARG A 197 28.42 -47.74 5.80
CA ARG A 197 28.53 -49.01 5.08
C ARG A 197 27.19 -49.46 4.50
N SER A 198 27.15 -49.53 3.17
CA SER A 198 26.12 -50.19 2.39
C SER A 198 26.25 -51.72 2.51
N ARG A 199 25.15 -52.43 2.68
CA ARG A 199 24.93 -53.79 2.14
C ARG A 199 23.45 -54.12 2.08
N ALA A 200 23.11 -54.83 1.01
CA ALA A 200 21.79 -55.19 0.57
C ALA A 200 21.21 -56.43 1.26
N ALA A 201 19.92 -56.63 1.00
CA ALA A 201 19.19 -57.89 0.82
C ALA A 201 18.57 -58.62 2.03
N ALA A 202 17.24 -58.68 1.94
CA ALA A 202 16.40 -59.89 1.94
C ALA A 202 15.72 -60.39 3.23
N ALA A 203 14.42 -60.65 3.02
CA ALA A 203 13.57 -61.74 3.52
C ALA A 203 12.96 -61.67 4.93
N ALA A 204 11.62 -61.65 4.93
CA ALA A 204 10.70 -62.14 5.96
C ALA A 204 10.85 -63.69 6.14
N PRO A 205 10.24 -64.40 7.13
CA PRO A 205 8.81 -64.31 7.50
C PRO A 205 8.45 -64.53 9.00
N ALA A 206 7.14 -64.37 9.28
CA ALA A 206 6.31 -65.02 10.32
C ALA A 206 6.70 -64.78 11.80
N ASP A 207 5.84 -64.73 12.81
CA ASP A 207 4.51 -65.32 13.00
C ASP A 207 3.87 -64.69 14.26
N GLY A 208 2.53 -64.74 14.33
CA GLY A 208 1.75 -64.98 15.56
C GLY A 208 1.60 -63.90 16.65
N GLY A 209 0.36 -63.58 17.01
CA GLY A 209 0.06 -63.02 18.34
C GLY A 209 -1.26 -62.27 18.45
N ALA A 210 -2.33 -63.01 18.69
CA ALA A 210 -3.68 -62.52 18.96
C ALA A 210 -3.85 -61.93 20.37
N GLY A 211 -4.90 -61.11 20.53
CA GLY A 211 -5.54 -60.77 21.81
C GLY A 211 -5.29 -59.32 22.26
N GLY A 212 -6.28 -58.51 22.63
CA GLY A 212 -7.70 -58.73 22.85
C GLY A 212 -8.33 -57.43 23.37
N ASP A 213 -9.65 -57.35 23.24
CA ASP A 213 -10.52 -56.24 23.65
C ASP A 213 -10.41 -55.86 25.13
N ARG A 214 -10.53 -54.56 25.42
CA ARG A 214 -11.59 -53.95 26.24
C ARG A 214 -11.44 -52.42 26.29
#